data_AF-A0A7M3YWB3-F1
#
_entry.id   AF-A0A7M3YWB3-F1
#
_cell.length_a   1.000
_cell.length_b   1.000
_cell.length_c   1.000
_cell.angle_alpha   90.00
_cell.angle_beta   90.00
_cell.angle_gamma   90.00
#
_symmetry.space_group_name_H-M   'P 1'
#
loop_
_entity.id
_entity.type
_entity.pdbx_description
1 polymer ?
#
loop_
_entity_poly.entity_id
_entity_poly.type
_entity_poly.pdbx_seq_one_letter_code
_entity_poly.pdbx_strand_id
1 'polypeptide(L)'
;MFPFIKLRGLDPAPGPEMKSTGEVYGSDERADLAYLKARLATEVPVATEGGAYLTVRDEDKENLVPVARELVSIGFTLYATGGTADALRRHDVPVTTVYRIAEGKHPDALDLMRQGKVSFIVNVPTVSGGAVRDGNMMRRLAVELNIPFVTTMRGAIMEVAAMRASIEEDLEPRKLTVHY
;
A
#
# COMPACT_ATOMS: atom_id res chain seq x y z
N MET A 1 8.07 12.53 -3.04
CA MET A 1 7.26 13.26 -2.04
C MET A 1 6.09 13.94 -2.74
N PHE A 2 4.86 13.81 -2.23
CA PHE A 2 3.65 14.29 -2.89
C PHE A 2 2.88 15.32 -2.04
N PRO A 3 2.34 16.38 -2.64
CA PRO A 3 1.63 17.44 -1.92
C PRO A 3 0.14 17.11 -1.68
N PHE A 4 -0.29 15.84 -1.72
CA PHE A 4 -1.72 15.49 -1.73
C PHE A 4 -2.49 15.99 -0.51
N ILE A 5 -1.86 16.07 0.67
CA ILE A 5 -2.47 16.64 1.88
C ILE A 5 -2.84 18.12 1.72
N LYS A 6 -2.14 18.86 0.85
CA LYS A 6 -2.37 20.29 0.57
C LYS A 6 -3.39 20.51 -0.54
N LEU A 7 -3.71 19.49 -1.34
CA LEU A 7 -4.54 19.59 -2.55
C LEU A 7 -5.92 18.97 -2.35
N ARG A 8 -6.83 19.72 -1.70
CA ARG A 8 -8.21 19.29 -1.49
C ARG A 8 -8.93 19.05 -2.81
N GLY A 9 -9.66 17.94 -2.91
CA GLY A 9 -10.44 17.59 -4.10
C GLY A 9 -9.66 16.90 -5.22
N LEU A 10 -8.34 16.72 -5.08
CA LEU A 10 -7.56 15.92 -6.02
C LEU A 10 -7.66 14.42 -5.69
N ASP A 11 -7.52 13.55 -6.69
CA ASP A 11 -7.31 12.13 -6.47
C ASP A 11 -5.83 11.86 -6.13
N PRO A 12 -5.51 11.26 -4.96
CA PRO A 12 -4.14 10.89 -4.58
C PRO A 12 -3.63 9.66 -5.37
N ALA A 13 -3.62 9.74 -6.70
CA ALA A 13 -3.12 8.68 -7.59
C ALA A 13 -2.14 9.23 -8.63
N PRO A 14 -1.05 8.50 -8.93
CA PRO A 14 -0.20 8.76 -10.08
C PRO A 14 -1.00 8.66 -11.39
N GLY A 15 -0.65 9.50 -12.35
CA GLY A 15 -1.14 9.45 -13.72
C GLY A 15 0.02 9.67 -14.70
N PRO A 16 -0.26 9.87 -16.00
CA PRO A 16 0.78 10.21 -16.97
C PRO A 16 1.48 11.55 -16.67
N GLU A 17 0.82 12.42 -15.91
CA GLU A 17 1.37 13.71 -15.47
C GLU A 17 2.10 13.59 -14.12
N MET A 18 3.27 14.22 -14.03
CA MET A 18 4.07 14.29 -12.81
C MET A 18 3.43 15.27 -11.81
N LYS A 19 3.07 14.78 -10.62
CA LYS A 19 2.46 15.56 -9.53
C LYS A 19 3.36 15.72 -8.29
N SER A 20 4.55 15.13 -8.30
CA SER A 20 5.49 15.17 -7.17
C SER A 20 6.22 16.52 -7.10
N THR A 21 6.43 17.03 -5.89
CA THR A 21 7.09 18.32 -5.64
C THR A 21 8.52 18.18 -5.10
N GLY A 22 8.97 16.95 -4.87
CA GLY A 22 10.30 16.66 -4.39
C GLY A 22 10.59 15.17 -4.39
N GLU A 23 11.87 14.85 -4.23
CA GLU A 23 12.42 13.50 -4.25
C GLU A 23 13.28 13.25 -3.01
N VAL A 24 13.41 11.98 -2.66
CA VAL A 24 14.24 11.50 -1.56
C VAL A 24 15.04 10.32 -2.08
N TYR A 25 16.22 10.12 -1.50
CA TYR A 25 17.14 9.07 -1.92
C TYR A 25 17.56 8.25 -0.71
N GLY A 26 17.45 6.93 -0.83
CA GLY A 26 17.96 5.95 0.14
C GLY A 26 19.03 5.09 -0.51
N SER A 27 20.15 4.90 0.20
CA SER A 27 21.31 4.16 -0.30
C SER A 27 21.59 2.97 0.61
N ASP A 28 21.66 1.79 0.01
CA ASP A 28 22.08 0.55 0.63
C ASP A 28 22.53 -0.46 -0.45
N GLU A 29 23.25 -1.51 -0.05
CA GLU A 29 23.61 -2.61 -0.93
C GLU A 29 22.41 -3.51 -1.24
N ARG A 30 21.42 -3.56 -0.34
CA ARG A 30 20.17 -4.27 -0.55
C ARG A 30 19.05 -3.31 -0.94
N ALA A 31 18.27 -3.70 -1.95
CA ALA A 31 17.21 -2.85 -2.51
C ALA A 31 16.07 -2.55 -1.52
N ASP A 32 15.74 -3.49 -0.64
CA ASP A 32 14.73 -3.36 0.42
C ASP A 32 15.13 -2.32 1.48
N LEU A 33 16.37 -2.37 1.98
CA LEU A 33 16.93 -1.40 2.91
C LEU A 33 17.09 -0.02 2.27
N ALA A 34 17.55 0.05 1.02
CA ALA A 34 17.64 1.29 0.27
C ALA A 34 16.25 1.95 0.13
N TYR A 35 15.24 1.14 -0.20
CA TYR A 35 13.85 1.60 -0.30
C TYR A 35 13.29 2.01 1.07
N LEU A 36 13.52 1.24 2.12
CA LEU A 36 13.12 1.56 3.50
C LEU A 36 13.70 2.91 3.94
N LYS A 37 15.00 3.14 3.73
CA LYS A 37 15.66 4.43 4.00
C LYS A 37 15.01 5.59 3.25
N ALA A 38 14.69 5.38 1.97
CA ALA A 38 13.96 6.38 1.17
C ALA A 38 12.54 6.62 1.72
N ARG A 39 11.83 5.57 2.16
CA ARG A 39 10.49 5.67 2.74
C ARG A 39 10.49 6.40 4.08
N LEU A 40 11.46 6.17 4.94
CA LEU A 40 11.59 6.87 6.22
C LEU A 40 11.90 8.37 6.05
N ALA A 41 12.51 8.77 4.93
CA ALA A 41 12.67 10.17 4.57
C ALA A 41 11.37 10.83 4.10
N THR A 42 10.28 10.06 3.92
CA THR A 42 8.95 10.61 3.64
C THR A 42 8.17 10.79 4.94
N GLU A 43 7.23 11.75 4.97
CA GLU A 43 6.38 12.00 6.15
C GLU A 43 5.29 10.92 6.38
N VAL A 44 5.30 9.83 5.58
CA VAL A 44 4.33 8.74 5.64
C VAL A 44 4.99 7.51 6.26
N PRO A 45 4.43 6.92 7.34
CA PRO A 45 5.04 5.81 8.05
C PRO A 45 5.16 4.55 7.16
N VAL A 46 6.06 3.65 7.56
CA VAL A 46 6.10 2.27 7.08
C VAL A 46 5.33 1.43 8.11
N ALA A 47 4.27 0.76 7.69
CA ALA A 47 3.44 -0.03 8.59
C ALA A 47 4.13 -1.36 8.92
N THR A 48 4.30 -1.68 10.20
CA THR A 48 4.94 -2.93 10.64
C THR A 48 3.95 -3.94 11.25
N GLU A 49 2.73 -3.51 11.55
CA GLU A 49 1.68 -4.33 12.15
C GLU A 49 0.28 -3.84 11.75
N GLY A 50 -0.75 -4.59 12.14
CA GLY A 50 -2.16 -4.22 11.96
C GLY A 50 -2.82 -4.94 10.79
N GLY A 51 -3.54 -4.20 9.95
CA GLY A 51 -4.32 -4.77 8.86
C GLY A 51 -3.98 -4.19 7.50
N ALA A 52 -3.93 -5.06 6.49
CA ALA A 52 -3.69 -4.68 5.10
C ALA A 52 -4.98 -4.80 4.29
N TYR A 53 -5.43 -3.70 3.69
CA TYR A 53 -6.56 -3.71 2.76
C TYR A 53 -6.05 -3.89 1.32
N LEU A 54 -6.50 -4.94 0.64
CA LEU A 54 -6.04 -5.36 -0.67
C LEU A 54 -7.18 -5.30 -1.70
N THR A 55 -6.97 -4.54 -2.77
CA THR A 55 -7.89 -4.53 -3.90
C THR A 55 -7.12 -4.25 -5.18
N VAL A 56 -7.16 -5.21 -6.11
CA VAL A 56 -6.40 -5.16 -7.37
C VAL A 56 -7.30 -5.54 -8.55
N ARG A 57 -6.87 -5.16 -9.76
CA ARG A 57 -7.53 -5.59 -10.99
C ARG A 57 -7.33 -7.09 -11.23
N ASP A 58 -8.21 -7.70 -12.03
CA ASP A 58 -8.24 -9.15 -12.25
C ASP A 58 -6.89 -9.73 -12.68
N GLU A 59 -6.17 -9.04 -13.57
CA GLU A 59 -4.86 -9.43 -14.10
C GLU A 59 -3.76 -9.51 -13.03
N ASP A 60 -3.89 -8.74 -11.94
CA ASP A 60 -2.87 -8.66 -10.88
C ASP A 60 -3.16 -9.62 -9.72
N LYS A 61 -4.29 -10.32 -9.72
CA LYS A 61 -4.72 -11.18 -8.61
C LYS A 61 -3.75 -12.32 -8.32
N GLU A 62 -3.23 -12.97 -9.35
CA GLU A 62 -2.24 -14.04 -9.17
C GLU A 62 -0.90 -13.48 -8.67
N ASN A 63 -0.49 -12.30 -9.16
CA ASN A 63 0.72 -11.61 -8.72
C ASN A 63 0.61 -11.07 -7.28
N LEU A 64 -0.61 -10.92 -6.75
CA LEU A 64 -0.85 -10.48 -5.37
C LEU A 64 -0.60 -11.60 -4.34
N VAL A 65 -0.72 -12.87 -4.75
CA VAL A 65 -0.62 -14.01 -3.82
C VAL A 65 0.71 -14.03 -3.04
N PRO A 66 1.89 -13.86 -3.67
CA PRO A 66 3.15 -13.81 -2.92
C PRO A 66 3.18 -12.63 -1.93
N VAL A 67 2.74 -11.44 -2.35
CA VAL A 67 2.69 -10.25 -1.49
C VAL A 67 1.79 -10.48 -0.27
N ALA A 68 0.64 -11.11 -0.47
CA ALA A 68 -0.31 -11.41 0.59
C ALA A 68 0.23 -12.45 1.58
N ARG A 69 0.96 -13.47 1.10
CA ARG A 69 1.63 -14.45 1.97
C ARG A 69 2.70 -13.80 2.83
N GLU A 70 3.51 -12.93 2.24
CA GLU A 70 4.53 -12.17 2.97
C GLU A 70 3.89 -11.31 4.06
N LEU A 71 2.83 -10.56 3.74
CA LEU A 71 2.06 -9.78 4.73
C LEU A 71 1.54 -10.64 5.90
N VAL A 72 0.97 -11.81 5.61
CA VAL A 72 0.52 -12.75 6.64
C VAL A 72 1.69 -13.22 7.50
N SER A 73 2.84 -13.53 6.89
CA SER A 73 4.01 -14.02 7.62
C SER A 73 4.64 -12.99 8.56
N ILE A 74 4.50 -11.69 8.25
CA ILE A 74 4.90 -10.59 9.13
C ILE A 74 3.78 -10.16 10.10
N GLY A 75 2.66 -10.88 10.15
CA GLY A 75 1.61 -10.73 11.16
C GLY A 75 0.42 -9.84 10.79
N PHE A 76 0.28 -9.41 9.53
CA PHE A 76 -0.86 -8.58 9.12
C PHE A 76 -2.16 -9.38 9.01
N THR A 77 -3.26 -8.77 9.44
CA THR A 77 -4.61 -9.24 9.11
C THR A 77 -5.00 -8.74 7.72
N LEU A 78 -5.35 -9.65 6.80
CA LEU A 78 -5.74 -9.25 5.45
C LEU A 78 -7.24 -8.98 5.33
N TYR A 79 -7.57 -7.87 4.67
CA TYR A 79 -8.91 -7.50 4.24
C TYR A 79 -8.90 -7.31 2.73
N ALA A 80 -9.87 -7.87 1.99
CA ALA A 80 -9.90 -7.72 0.54
C ALA A 80 -11.30 -7.67 -0.05
N THR A 81 -11.45 -6.96 -1.17
CA THR A 81 -12.70 -6.97 -1.96
C THR A 81 -13.00 -8.38 -2.45
N GLY A 82 -14.29 -8.74 -2.62
CA GLY A 82 -14.74 -10.11 -2.94
C GLY A 82 -13.86 -10.85 -3.96
N GLY A 83 -13.74 -10.32 -5.17
CA GLY A 83 -12.95 -10.97 -6.22
C GLY A 83 -11.45 -11.08 -5.93
N THR A 84 -10.89 -10.16 -5.12
CA THR A 84 -9.49 -10.25 -4.65
C THR A 84 -9.36 -11.32 -3.57
N ALA A 85 -10.30 -11.34 -2.61
CA ALA A 85 -10.35 -12.32 -1.53
C ALA A 85 -10.49 -13.74 -2.07
N ASP A 86 -11.35 -13.96 -3.07
CA ASP A 86 -11.55 -15.26 -3.69
C ASP A 86 -10.26 -15.78 -4.36
N ALA A 87 -9.51 -14.90 -5.02
CA ALA A 87 -8.23 -15.27 -5.60
C ALA A 87 -7.21 -15.69 -4.53
N LEU A 88 -7.12 -14.95 -3.43
CA LEU A 88 -6.23 -15.26 -2.32
C LEU A 88 -6.61 -16.59 -1.62
N ARG A 89 -7.89 -16.83 -1.40
CA ARG A 89 -8.39 -18.07 -0.77
C ARG A 89 -8.11 -19.32 -1.60
N ARG A 90 -8.13 -19.22 -2.93
CA ARG A 90 -7.74 -20.35 -3.82
C ARG A 90 -6.30 -20.82 -3.62
N HIS A 91 -5.47 -19.98 -2.99
CA HIS A 91 -4.06 -20.25 -2.69
C HIS A 91 -3.79 -20.39 -1.18
N ASP A 92 -4.84 -20.71 -0.41
CA ASP A 92 -4.81 -20.91 1.04
C ASP A 92 -4.33 -19.70 1.86
N VAL A 93 -4.47 -18.48 1.31
CA VAL A 93 -4.11 -17.25 2.01
C VAL A 93 -5.30 -16.79 2.88
N PRO A 94 -5.13 -16.65 4.20
CA PRO A 94 -6.21 -16.19 5.08
C PRO A 94 -6.55 -14.73 4.81
N VAL A 95 -7.83 -14.46 4.52
CA VAL A 95 -8.31 -13.11 4.20
C VAL A 95 -9.78 -12.93 4.55
N THR A 96 -10.10 -11.76 5.11
CA THR A 96 -11.46 -11.33 5.40
C THR A 96 -12.04 -10.58 4.19
N THR A 97 -13.17 -11.04 3.68
CA THR A 97 -13.85 -10.31 2.58
C THR A 97 -14.52 -9.06 3.13
N VAL A 98 -14.35 -7.96 2.42
CA VAL A 98 -14.95 -6.65 2.73
C VAL A 98 -15.68 -6.11 1.51
N TYR A 99 -16.71 -5.32 1.74
CA TYR A 99 -17.55 -4.79 0.68
C TYR A 99 -16.89 -3.57 0.02
N ARG A 100 -17.19 -3.35 -1.26
CA ARG A 100 -16.86 -2.08 -1.91
C ARG A 100 -17.79 -0.98 -1.40
N ILE A 101 -17.30 0.25 -1.42
CA ILE A 101 -18.05 1.44 -0.94
C ILE A 101 -19.35 1.60 -1.75
N ALA A 102 -19.28 1.38 -3.07
CA ALA A 102 -20.45 1.46 -3.94
C ALA A 102 -21.56 0.44 -3.62
N GLU A 103 -21.26 -0.62 -2.87
CA GLU A 103 -22.25 -1.64 -2.52
C GLU A 103 -23.14 -1.24 -1.33
N GLY A 104 -22.75 -0.19 -0.58
CA GLY A 104 -23.54 0.31 0.56
C GLY A 104 -23.69 -0.70 1.70
N LYS A 105 -22.72 -1.62 1.85
CA LYS A 105 -22.70 -2.67 2.86
C LYS A 105 -21.46 -2.55 3.73
N HIS A 106 -21.52 -3.14 4.93
CA HIS A 106 -20.47 -3.06 5.94
C HIS A 106 -19.99 -4.46 6.36
N PRO A 107 -18.70 -4.62 6.74
CA PRO A 107 -17.66 -3.59 6.77
C PRO A 107 -17.12 -3.25 5.37
N ASP A 108 -16.91 -1.96 5.10
CA ASP A 108 -16.19 -1.47 3.93
C ASP A 108 -14.78 -0.97 4.29
N ALA A 109 -14.02 -0.53 3.29
CA ALA A 109 -12.67 -0.01 3.50
C ALA A 109 -12.64 1.21 4.42
N LEU A 110 -13.59 2.14 4.28
CA LEU A 110 -13.61 3.40 5.02
C LEU A 110 -13.89 3.15 6.51
N ASP A 111 -14.77 2.21 6.83
CA ASP A 111 -15.05 1.82 8.22
C ASP A 111 -13.82 1.25 8.89
N LEU A 112 -13.14 0.31 8.22
CA LEU A 112 -11.97 -0.36 8.78
C LEU A 112 -10.83 0.61 9.01
N MET A 113 -10.62 1.57 8.10
CA MET A 113 -9.66 2.64 8.26
C MET A 113 -10.00 3.54 9.45
N ARG A 114 -11.25 3.97 9.59
CA ARG A 114 -11.71 4.82 10.71
C ARG A 114 -11.65 4.10 12.07
N GLN A 115 -11.82 2.79 12.08
CA GLN A 115 -11.68 1.94 13.27
C GLN A 115 -10.20 1.67 13.64
N GLY A 116 -9.24 2.12 12.83
CA GLY A 116 -7.81 1.83 13.05
C GLY A 116 -7.44 0.37 12.77
N LYS A 117 -8.29 -0.38 12.06
CA LYS A 117 -8.04 -1.79 11.71
C LYS A 117 -7.16 -1.96 10.47
N VAL A 118 -6.98 -0.89 9.69
CA VAL A 118 -6.15 -0.88 8.48
C VAL A 118 -5.01 0.11 8.67
N SER A 119 -3.79 -0.39 8.51
CA SER A 119 -2.53 0.36 8.62
C SER A 119 -1.77 0.38 7.30
N PHE A 120 -2.15 -0.45 6.33
CA PHE A 120 -1.55 -0.48 4.99
C PHE A 120 -2.57 -0.79 3.90
N ILE A 121 -2.39 -0.20 2.72
CA ILE A 121 -3.33 -0.38 1.60
C ILE A 121 -2.60 -0.69 0.28
N VAL A 122 -3.02 -1.77 -0.37
CA VAL A 122 -2.70 -2.05 -1.78
C VAL A 122 -3.95 -1.78 -2.61
N ASN A 123 -3.89 -0.73 -3.42
CA ASN A 123 -4.99 -0.36 -4.31
C ASN A 123 -4.49 -0.16 -5.73
N VAL A 124 -4.47 -1.24 -6.51
CA VAL A 124 -4.10 -1.18 -7.92
C VAL A 124 -5.36 -0.85 -8.73
N PRO A 125 -5.51 0.39 -9.24
CA PRO A 125 -6.76 0.83 -9.84
C PRO A 125 -6.98 0.17 -11.21
N THR A 126 -8.25 -0.06 -11.56
CA THR A 126 -8.71 -0.29 -12.94
C THR A 126 -8.93 1.06 -13.63
N VAL A 127 -8.79 1.09 -14.96
CA VAL A 127 -8.85 2.33 -15.76
C VAL A 127 -10.29 2.86 -15.94
N SER A 128 -11.33 2.12 -15.54
CA SER A 128 -12.73 2.51 -15.78
C SER A 128 -13.71 2.14 -14.66
N GLY A 129 -14.82 2.90 -14.60
CA GLY A 129 -16.02 2.59 -13.83
C GLY A 129 -16.04 3.00 -12.36
N GLY A 130 -16.99 2.44 -11.60
CA GLY A 130 -17.20 2.73 -10.17
C GLY A 130 -15.99 2.42 -9.27
N ALA A 131 -15.11 1.52 -9.71
CA ALA A 131 -13.85 1.22 -9.02
C ALA A 131 -12.92 2.44 -8.88
N VAL A 132 -12.99 3.39 -9.83
CA VAL A 132 -12.22 4.64 -9.77
C VAL A 132 -12.72 5.52 -8.62
N ARG A 133 -14.04 5.64 -8.47
CA ARG A 133 -14.67 6.46 -7.42
C ARG A 133 -14.40 5.89 -6.03
N ASP A 134 -14.57 4.59 -5.85
CA ASP A 134 -14.31 3.93 -4.58
C ASP A 134 -12.83 4.03 -4.20
N GLY A 135 -11.94 3.81 -5.18
CA GLY A 135 -10.50 3.98 -4.98
C GLY A 135 -10.13 5.42 -4.59
N ASN A 136 -10.74 6.43 -5.23
CA ASN A 136 -10.52 7.84 -4.91
C ASN A 136 -10.92 8.17 -3.47
N MET A 137 -12.12 7.76 -3.05
CA MET A 137 -12.63 8.00 -1.70
C MET A 137 -11.71 7.38 -0.64
N MET A 138 -11.29 6.13 -0.87
CA MET A 138 -10.38 5.42 0.01
C MET A 138 -8.99 6.09 0.05
N ARG A 139 -8.38 6.43 -1.10
CA ARG A 139 -7.05 7.05 -1.13
C ARG A 139 -7.03 8.42 -0.45
N ARG A 140 -8.11 9.21 -0.59
CA ARG A 140 -8.24 10.48 0.15
C ARG A 140 -8.26 10.27 1.65
N LEU A 141 -9.08 9.33 2.12
CA LEU A 141 -9.11 9.00 3.54
C LEU A 141 -7.76 8.45 4.03
N ALA A 142 -7.03 7.70 3.21
CA ALA A 142 -5.71 7.19 3.55
C ALA A 142 -4.71 8.32 3.76
N VAL A 143 -4.72 9.35 2.90
CA VAL A 143 -3.91 10.57 3.09
C VAL A 143 -4.31 11.30 4.38
N GLU A 144 -5.61 11.46 4.64
CA GLU A 144 -6.12 12.14 5.84
C GLU A 144 -5.73 11.42 7.15
N LEU A 145 -5.73 10.08 7.13
CA LEU A 145 -5.38 9.25 8.29
C LEU A 145 -3.88 8.88 8.35
N ASN A 146 -3.07 9.41 7.43
CA ASN A 146 -1.65 9.07 7.28
C ASN A 146 -1.38 7.55 7.14
N ILE A 147 -2.29 6.83 6.46
CA ILE A 147 -2.16 5.40 6.17
C ILE A 147 -1.38 5.24 4.86
N PRO A 148 -0.21 4.56 4.87
CA PRO A 148 0.54 4.29 3.66
C PRO A 148 -0.27 3.45 2.67
N PHE A 149 -0.21 3.84 1.39
CA PHE A 149 -0.85 3.09 0.32
C PHE A 149 0.01 3.07 -0.94
N VAL A 150 -0.14 2.00 -1.70
CA VAL A 150 0.54 1.80 -2.99
C VAL A 150 -0.46 1.53 -4.09
N THR A 151 -0.19 2.05 -5.28
CA THR A 151 -1.09 1.93 -6.43
C THR A 151 -0.58 0.99 -7.53
N THR A 152 0.50 0.26 -7.27
CA THR A 152 1.11 -0.68 -8.23
C THR A 152 1.57 -1.95 -7.54
N MET A 153 1.60 -3.07 -8.27
CA MET A 153 2.12 -4.34 -7.72
C MET A 153 3.59 -4.26 -7.36
N ARG A 154 4.41 -3.55 -8.15
CA ARG A 154 5.83 -3.33 -7.83
C ARG A 154 6.01 -2.54 -6.55
N GLY A 155 5.18 -1.51 -6.33
CA GLY A 155 5.16 -0.75 -5.08
C GLY A 155 4.76 -1.62 -3.89
N ALA A 156 3.77 -2.51 -4.06
CA ALA A 156 3.37 -3.45 -3.01
C ALA A 156 4.50 -4.43 -2.64
N ILE A 157 5.20 -4.99 -3.64
CA ILE A 157 6.35 -5.87 -3.40
C ILE A 157 7.43 -5.14 -2.61
N MET A 158 7.82 -3.93 -3.04
CA MET A 158 8.88 -3.17 -2.37
C MET A 158 8.48 -2.67 -0.98
N GLU A 159 7.23 -2.25 -0.78
CA GLU A 159 6.77 -1.83 0.54
C GLU A 159 6.81 -3.00 1.51
N VAL A 160 6.29 -4.18 1.14
CA VAL A 160 6.33 -5.36 2.02
C VAL A 160 7.76 -5.83 2.30
N ALA A 161 8.65 -5.77 1.31
CA ALA A 161 10.07 -6.07 1.53
C ALA A 161 10.72 -5.10 2.54
N ALA A 162 10.40 -3.80 2.46
CA ALA A 162 10.86 -2.82 3.42
C ALA A 162 10.23 -2.98 4.81
N MET A 163 8.96 -3.37 4.91
CA MET A 163 8.32 -3.70 6.19
C MET A 163 9.06 -4.86 6.87
N ARG A 164 9.34 -5.93 6.12
CA ARG A 164 10.13 -7.07 6.61
C ARG A 164 11.52 -6.64 7.07
N ALA A 165 12.25 -5.90 6.23
CA ALA A 165 13.59 -5.43 6.58
C ALA A 165 13.58 -4.55 7.85
N SER A 166 12.54 -3.71 8.03
CA SER A 166 12.36 -2.88 9.22
C SER A 166 12.07 -3.69 10.49
N ILE A 167 11.56 -4.92 10.37
CA ILE A 167 11.28 -5.83 11.49
C ILE A 167 12.53 -6.66 11.83
N GLU A 168 13.29 -7.07 10.82
CA GLU A 168 14.41 -8.01 10.97
C GLU A 168 15.73 -7.34 11.38
N GLU A 169 15.96 -6.09 10.97
CA GLU A 169 17.26 -5.43 11.12
C GLU A 169 17.14 -3.95 11.52
N ASP A 170 18.10 -3.49 12.34
CA ASP A 170 18.26 -2.08 12.65
C ASP A 170 18.94 -1.36 11.48
N LEU A 171 18.47 -0.14 11.17
CA LEU A 171 19.02 0.65 10.09
C LEU A 171 20.30 1.37 10.48
N GLU A 172 21.36 1.09 9.73
CA GLU A 172 22.63 1.79 9.87
C GLU A 172 22.83 2.88 8.79
N PRO A 173 23.25 4.10 9.18
CA PRO A 173 23.71 5.11 8.23
C PRO A 173 24.90 4.60 7.43
N ARG A 174 24.85 4.73 6.11
CA ARG A 174 25.96 4.38 5.23
C ARG A 174 26.50 5.62 4.54
N LYS A 175 27.83 5.69 4.41
CA LYS A 175 28.51 6.78 3.72
C LYS A 175 28.32 6.60 2.22
N LEU A 176 27.88 7.66 1.54
CA LEU A 176 27.77 7.64 0.08
C LEU A 176 29.18 7.61 -0.51
N THR A 177 29.49 6.54 -1.24
CA THR A 177 30.74 6.44 -2.01
C THR A 177 30.42 6.76 -3.46
N VAL A 178 30.99 7.85 -3.96
CA VAL A 178 30.79 8.30 -5.34
C VAL A 178 32.00 7.87 -6.15
N HIS A 179 31.78 6.99 -7.13
CA HIS A 179 32.79 6.65 -8.14
C HIS A 179 32.56 7.57 -9.34
N TYR A 180 33.49 8.49 -9.57
CA TYR A 180 33.53 9.34 -10.77
C TYR A 180 34.21 8.60 -11.92
#